data_AF-A0A838GA27-F1
#
_entry.id   AF-A0A838GA27-F1
#
_cell.length_a   1.000
_cell.length_b   1.000
_cell.length_c   1.000
_cell.angle_alpha   90.00
_cell.angle_beta   90.00
_cell.angle_gamma   90.00
#
_symmetry.space_group_name_H-M   'P 1'
#
loop_
_entity.id
_entity.type
_entity.pdbx_description
1 polymer ?
#
loop_
_entity_poly.entity_id
_entity_poly.type
_entity_poly.pdbx_seq_one_letter_code
_entity_poly.pdbx_strand_id
1 'polypeptide(L)' 'MWWHDLLWGMWNGITAWIVLIVHVFGGWERIDLYDASRQSNWYDAGFLLGAGSPLLGWIRRG' A
#
# COMPACT_ATOMS: atom_id res chain seq x y z
N MET A 1 9.60 30.22 2.28
CA MET A 1 10.42 30.49 3.49
C MET A 1 11.18 29.22 3.81
N TRP A 2 12.52 29.23 3.81
CA TRP A 2 13.34 28.00 3.90
C TRP A 2 13.10 27.14 5.16
N TRP A 3 12.70 27.77 6.27
CA TRP A 3 12.32 27.09 7.51
C TRP A 3 11.08 26.18 7.34
N HIS A 4 10.15 26.55 6.46
CA HIS A 4 8.98 25.74 6.16
C HIS A 4 9.38 24.41 5.50
N ASP A 5 10.32 24.47 4.56
CA ASP A 5 10.81 23.28 3.86
C ASP A 5 11.63 22.38 4.80
N LEU A 6 12.39 22.97 5.73
CA LEU A 6 13.08 22.24 6.80
C LEU A 6 12.09 21.49 7.71
N LEU A 7 11.05 22.17 8.20
CA LEU A 7 10.03 21.57 9.06
C LEU A 7 9.25 20.48 8.34
N TRP A 8 8.94 20.69 7.06
CA TRP A 8 8.32 19.65 6.22
C TRP A 8 9.23 18.46 5.99
N GLY A 9 10.52 18.66 5.74
CA GLY A 9 11.49 17.57 5.61
C GLY A 9 11.60 16.75 6.90
N MET A 10 11.66 17.43 8.05
CA MET A 10 11.70 16.79 9.36
C MET A 10 10.43 15.99 9.65
N TRP A 11 9.25 16.55 9.34
CA TRP A 11 7.97 15.86 9.48
C TRP A 11 7.90 14.60 8.61
N ASN A 12 8.26 14.71 7.33
CA ASN A 12 8.30 13.56 6.42
C ASN A 12 9.28 12.49 6.90
N GLY A 13 10.47 12.89 7.37
CA GLY A 13 11.46 11.98 7.95
C GLY A 13 10.88 11.19 9.13
N ILE A 14 10.23 11.87 10.09
CA ILE A 14 9.58 11.22 11.24
C ILE A 14 8.49 10.23 10.78
N THR A 15 7.65 10.61 9.83
CA THR A 15 6.60 9.70 9.32
C THR A 15 7.17 8.49 8.56
N ALA A 16 8.30 8.65 7.87
CA ALA A 16 8.96 7.54 7.19
C ALA A 16 9.47 6.47 8.17
N TRP A 17 9.96 6.87 9.36
CA TRP A 17 10.34 5.93 10.41
C TRP A 17 9.17 5.08 10.89
N ILE A 18 7.96 5.66 10.99
CA ILE A 18 6.75 4.91 11.35
C ILE A 18 6.45 3.86 10.29
N VAL A 19 6.48 4.24 9.00
CA VAL A 19 6.27 3.31 7.89
C VAL A 19 7.32 2.21 7.88
N LEU A 20 8.60 2.53 8.12
CA LEU A 20 9.69 1.58 8.20
C LEU A 20 9.50 0.59 9.35
N ILE A 21 9.11 1.06 10.54
CA ILE A 21 8.80 0.21 11.70
C ILE A 21 7.67 -0.76 11.35
N VAL A 22 6.58 -0.29 10.77
CA VAL A 22 5.46 -1.16 10.37
C VAL A 22 5.92 -2.20 9.33
N HIS A 23 6.79 -1.82 8.39
CA HIS A 23 7.37 -2.77 7.42
C HIS A 23 8.29 -3.80 8.07
N VAL A 24 9.22 -3.39 8.94
CA VAL A 24 10.21 -4.29 9.58
C VAL A 24 9.54 -5.28 10.54
N PHE A 25 8.52 -4.84 11.28
CA PHE A 25 7.83 -5.68 12.25
C PHE A 25 6.62 -6.42 11.69
N GLY A 26 6.45 -6.47 10.36
CA GLY A 26 5.35 -7.20 9.74
C GLY A 26 3.98 -6.70 10.20
N GLY A 27 3.82 -5.40 10.50
CA GLY A 27 2.53 -4.85 10.93
C GLY A 27 1.42 -5.03 9.88
N TRP A 28 1.82 -5.20 8.62
CA TRP A 28 0.94 -5.54 7.50
C TRP A 28 0.60 -7.03 7.41
N GLU A 29 1.31 -7.94 8.08
CA GLU A 29 0.99 -9.38 8.08
C GLU A 29 -0.32 -9.69 8.82
N ARG A 30 -0.78 -8.79 9.69
CA ARG A 30 -2.07 -8.92 10.39
C ARG A 30 -3.25 -8.30 9.64
N ILE A 31 -2.99 -7.59 8.54
CA ILE A 31 -4.00 -6.97 7.71
C ILE A 31 -3.87 -7.61 6.34
N ASP A 32 -4.74 -8.58 6.05
CA ASP A 32 -4.84 -9.14 4.70
C ASP A 32 -5.24 -8.01 3.74
N LEU A 33 -4.23 -7.42 3.09
CA LEU A 33 -4.42 -6.41 2.05
C LEU A 33 -5.22 -7.01 0.89
N TYR A 34 -5.08 -8.32 0.68
CA TYR A 34 -5.84 -9.11 -0.26
C TYR A 34 -6.31 -10.41 0.40
N ASP A 35 -7.62 -10.59 0.49
CA ASP A 35 -8.23 -11.79 1.07
C ASP A 35 -8.34 -12.89 0.00
N ALA A 36 -7.41 -13.84 0.04
CA ALA A 36 -7.39 -14.97 -0.90
C ALA A 36 -8.62 -15.89 -0.76
N SER A 37 -9.34 -15.86 0.37
CA SER A 37 -10.58 -16.62 0.54
C SER A 37 -11.75 -16.04 -0.27
N ARG A 38 -11.64 -14.77 -0.66
CA ARG A 38 -12.63 -14.03 -1.49
C ARG A 38 -12.22 -13.89 -2.94
N GLN A 39 -11.15 -14.59 -3.35
CA GLN A 39 -10.63 -14.59 -4.72
C GLN A 39 -11.74 -14.90 -5.72
N SER A 40 -12.14 -13.88 -6.47
CA SER A 40 -13.26 -13.88 -7.41
C SER A 40 -13.04 -12.76 -8.43
N ASN A 41 -13.49 -12.95 -9.68
CA ASN A 41 -13.26 -12.01 -10.78
C ASN A 41 -13.56 -10.55 -10.43
N TRP A 42 -14.64 -10.29 -9.67
CA TRP A 42 -15.02 -8.93 -9.29
C TRP A 42 -14.24 -8.38 -8.10
N TYR A 43 -13.85 -9.24 -7.15
CA TYR A 43 -13.02 -8.86 -6.02
C TYR A 43 -11.60 -8.50 -6.48
N ASP A 44 -11.03 -9.32 -7.36
CA ASP A 44 -9.70 -9.12 -7.94
C ASP A 44 -9.65 -7.84 -8.79
N ALA A 45 -10.68 -7.60 -9.60
CA ALA A 45 -10.80 -6.36 -10.38
C ALA A 45 -10.87 -5.12 -9.48
N GLY A 46 -11.70 -5.16 -8.41
CA GLY A 46 -11.83 -4.06 -7.46
C GLY A 46 -10.54 -3.77 -6.70
N PHE A 47 -9.85 -4.82 -6.25
CA PHE A 47 -8.54 -4.70 -5.59
C PHE A 47 -7.50 -4.05 -6.52
N LEU A 48 -7.45 -4.46 -7.79
CA LEU A 48 -6.44 -3.98 -8.75
C LEU A 48 -6.70 -2.56 -9.23
N LEU A 49 -7.97 -2.15 -9.31
CA LEU A 49 -8.35 -0.75 -9.49
C LEU A 49 -7.91 0.10 -8.29
N GLY A 50 -8.13 -0.38 -7.06
CA GLY A 50 -7.70 0.31 -5.84
C GLY A 50 -6.17 0.39 -5.68
N ALA A 51 -5.46 -0.64 -6.11
CA ALA A 51 -3.99 -0.69 -6.13
C ALA A 51 -3.36 0.15 -7.27
N GLY A 52 -4.17 0.80 -8.12
CA GLY A 52 -3.71 1.65 -9.21
C GLY A 52 -3.11 0.89 -10.40
N SER A 53 -3.35 -0.42 -10.50
CA SER A 53 -2.85 -1.27 -11.60
C SER A 53 -4.03 -1.88 -12.38
N PRO A 54 -4.63 -1.13 -13.31
CA PRO A 54 -5.83 -1.58 -14.02
C PRO A 54 -5.58 -2.75 -14.98
N LEU A 55 -4.32 -3.15 -15.24
CA LEU A 55 -3.97 -4.09 -16.31
C LEU A 55 -3.66 -5.52 -15.82
N LEU A 56 -3.40 -5.75 -14.53
CA LEU A 56 -3.04 -7.08 -14.02
C LEU A 56 -4.25 -7.98 -13.73
N GLY A 57 -5.46 -7.42 -13.62
CA GLY A 57 -6.64 -8.17 -13.19
C GLY A 57 -7.28 -9.02 -14.28
N TRP A 58 -6.94 -8.72 -15.52
CA TRP A 58 -7.50 -9.38 -16.68
C TRP A 58 -6.59 -10.50 -17.21
N ILE A 59 -5.34 -10.59 -16.74
CA ILE A 59 -4.33 -11.55 -17.24
C ILE A 59 -4.36 -12.90 -16.48
N ARG A 60 -5.23 -13.09 -15.48
CA ARG A 60 -5.40 -14.41 -14.85
C ARG A 60 -6.37 -15.31 -15.63
N ARG A 61 -6.02 -15.60 -16.88
CA ARG A 61 -6.50 -16.76 -17.64
C ARG A 61 -5.31 -17.35 -18.39
N GLY A 62 -4.63 -18.30 -17.74
CA GLY A 62 -3.54 -19.12 -18.25
C GLY A 62 -3.24 -20.20 -17.22
#